data_AF-R7NI58-F1
#
_entry.id   AF-R7NI58-F1
#
_cell.length_a   1.000
_cell.length_b   1.000
_cell.length_c   1.000
_cell.angle_alpha   90.00
_cell.angle_beta   90.00
_cell.angle_gamma   90.00
#
_symmetry.space_group_name_H-M   'P 1'
#
loop_
_entity.id
_entity.type
_entity.pdbx_description
1 polymer ?
#
loop_
_entity_poly.entity_id
_entity_poly.type
_entity_poly.pdbx_seq_one_letter_code
_entity_poly.pdbx_strand_id
1 'polypeptide(L)'
;MNKEDIITLEDNVEYMVLDIATINQEKYLFCVEIDEEEMPKNNYKYFQEINESNNIFVEEVEDQDVIEAISAIFTANHLNNITNGEQDV
;
A
#
# COMPACT_ATOMS: atom_id res chain seq x y z
N MET A 1 -12.48 -2.22 -9.50
CA MET A 1 -11.51 -2.90 -8.62
C MET A 1 -10.94 -4.05 -9.43
N ASN A 2 -9.64 -4.01 -9.71
CA ASN A 2 -8.95 -5.11 -10.40
C ASN A 2 -8.42 -6.06 -9.31
N LYS A 3 -8.58 -7.37 -9.48
CA LYS A 3 -8.09 -8.39 -8.53
C LYS A 3 -6.56 -8.45 -8.43
N GLU A 4 -5.84 -7.63 -9.18
CA GLU A 4 -4.37 -7.62 -9.26
C GLU A 4 -3.72 -6.90 -8.06
N ASP A 5 -4.52 -6.29 -7.18
CA ASP A 5 -4.08 -5.49 -6.04
C ASP A 5 -4.29 -6.19 -4.69
N ILE A 6 -4.44 -7.52 -4.64
CA ILE A 6 -4.59 -8.28 -3.38
C ILE A 6 -3.28 -9.00 -3.05
N ILE A 7 -2.80 -8.82 -1.81
CA ILE A 7 -1.70 -9.58 -1.23
C ILE A 7 -2.25 -10.59 -0.22
N THR A 8 -1.75 -11.82 -0.26
CA THR A 8 -2.08 -12.87 0.70
C THR A 8 -0.83 -13.20 1.50
N LEU A 9 -0.91 -13.06 2.82
CA LEU A 9 0.20 -13.39 3.73
C LEU A 9 0.19 -14.89 4.08
N GLU A 10 1.29 -15.37 4.69
CA GLU A 10 1.46 -16.79 5.04
C GLU A 10 0.41 -17.33 6.02
N ASP A 11 -0.23 -16.45 6.80
CA ASP A 11 -1.31 -16.78 7.73
C ASP A 11 -2.71 -16.85 7.06
N ASN A 12 -2.76 -16.75 5.72
CA ASN A 12 -3.98 -16.63 4.91
C ASN A 12 -4.79 -15.35 5.18
N VAL A 13 -4.17 -14.32 5.75
CA VAL A 13 -4.80 -13.00 5.82
C VAL A 13 -4.58 -12.27 4.48
N GLU A 14 -5.67 -11.78 3.91
CA GLU A 14 -5.66 -11.03 2.66
C GLU A 14 -5.74 -9.53 2.93
N TYR A 15 -4.95 -8.77 2.19
CA TYR A 15 -5.00 -7.32 2.19
C TYR A 15 -5.15 -6.79 0.77
N MET A 16 -5.95 -5.76 0.61
CA MET A 16 -6.05 -4.98 -0.62
C MET A 16 -5.07 -3.82 -0.57
N VAL A 17 -4.26 -3.68 -1.61
CA VAL A 17 -3.35 -2.55 -1.81
C VAL A 17 -4.17 -1.32 -2.20
N LEU A 18 -4.02 -0.25 -1.45
CA LEU A 18 -4.69 1.04 -1.66
C LEU A 18 -3.80 2.03 -2.39
N ASP A 19 -2.50 2.04 -2.07
CA ASP A 19 -1.52 2.92 -2.70
C ASP A 19 -0.10 2.33 -2.61
N ILE A 20 0.78 2.77 -3.51
CA ILE A 20 2.17 2.30 -3.63
C ILE A 20 3.11 3.51 -3.70
N ALA A 21 4.10 3.53 -2.83
CA ALA A 21 5.15 4.53 -2.83
C ALA A 21 6.52 3.89 -3.10
N THR A 22 7.44 4.67 -3.66
CA THR A 22 8.83 4.26 -3.80
C THR A 22 9.73 5.30 -3.16
N ILE A 23 10.52 4.89 -2.17
CA ILE A 23 11.44 5.75 -1.42
C ILE A 23 12.79 5.06 -1.45
N ASN A 24 13.85 5.77 -1.85
CA ASN A 24 15.22 5.21 -1.87
C ASN A 24 15.35 3.87 -2.63
N GLN A 25 14.57 3.69 -3.71
CA GLN A 25 14.49 2.44 -4.50
C GLN A 25 13.81 1.26 -3.79
N GLU A 26 13.29 1.47 -2.58
CA GLU A 26 12.45 0.52 -1.87
C GLU A 26 10.98 0.85 -2.14
N LYS A 27 10.16 -0.21 -2.23
CA LYS A 27 8.76 -0.09 -2.57
C LYS A 27 7.92 -0.39 -1.34
N TYR A 28 7.00 0.51 -1.05
CA TYR A 28 6.14 0.49 0.12
C TYR A 28 4.68 0.44 -0.33
N LEU A 29 3.89 -0.35 0.37
CA LEU A 29 2.48 -0.62 0.08
C LEU A 29 1.65 -0.13 1.26
N PHE A 30 0.60 0.63 1.00
CA PHE A 30 -0.46 0.90 1.97
C PHE A 30 -1.64 0.00 1.69
N CYS A 31 -2.02 -0.81 2.67
CA CYS A 31 -3.01 -1.86 2.48
C CYS A 31 -4.09 -1.84 3.56
N VAL A 32 -5.24 -2.42 3.23
CA VAL A 32 -6.35 -2.67 4.16
C VAL A 32 -6.68 -4.15 4.18
N GLU A 33 -6.87 -4.72 5.36
CA GLU A 33 -7.29 -6.11 5.51
C GLU A 33 -8.69 -6.28 4.90
N ILE A 34 -8.92 -7.39 4.19
CA ILE A 34 -10.23 -7.73 3.62
C ILE A 34 -10.79 -9.02 4.25
N ASP A 35 -12.10 -9.21 4.16
CA ASP A 35 -12.74 -10.48 4.50
C ASP A 35 -12.93 -11.40 3.27
N GLU A 36 -13.54 -12.56 3.48
CA GLU A 36 -13.82 -13.55 2.43
C GLU A 36 -14.74 -13.02 1.32
N GLU A 37 -15.48 -11.94 1.57
CA GLU A 37 -16.34 -11.26 0.58
C GLU A 37 -15.60 -10.09 -0.10
N GLU A 38 -14.27 -10.01 0.04
CA GLU A 38 -13.40 -8.93 -0.44
C GLU A 38 -13.79 -7.54 0.15
N MET A 39 -14.48 -7.51 1.29
CA MET A 39 -14.90 -6.26 1.94
C MET A 39 -13.79 -5.73 2.86
N PRO A 40 -13.47 -4.42 2.81
CA PRO A 40 -12.43 -3.84 3.65
C PRO A 40 -12.86 -3.83 5.12
N LYS A 41 -11.95 -4.29 5.98
CA LYS A 41 -12.02 -4.15 7.43
C LYS A 41 -11.38 -2.83 7.86
N ASN A 42 -11.56 -2.46 9.13
CA ASN A 42 -10.93 -1.27 9.71
C ASN A 42 -9.51 -1.57 10.22
N ASN A 43 -8.73 -2.34 9.47
CA ASN A 43 -7.35 -2.69 9.81
C ASN A 43 -6.42 -2.33 8.65
N TYR A 44 -5.57 -1.33 8.86
CA TYR A 44 -4.69 -0.78 7.85
C TYR A 44 -3.24 -1.07 8.21
N LYS A 45 -2.43 -1.43 7.22
CA LYS A 45 -1.03 -1.77 7.40
C LYS A 45 -0.15 -1.19 6.30
N TYR A 46 1.11 -0.98 6.64
CA TYR A 46 2.16 -0.62 5.71
C TYR A 46 3.07 -1.83 5.53
N PHE A 47 3.41 -2.14 4.28
CA PHE A 47 4.32 -3.22 3.96
C PHE A 47 5.48 -2.71 3.10
N GLN A 48 6.65 -3.29 3.27
CA GLN A 48 7.79 -3.13 2.37
C GLN A 48 7.88 -4.34 1.45
N GLU A 49 7.96 -4.13 0.14
CA GLU A 49 8.21 -5.19 -0.84
C GLU A 49 9.72 -5.51 -0.87
N ILE A 50 10.05 -6.77 -0.62
CA ILE A 50 11.41 -7.29 -0.61
C ILE A 50 11.58 -8.25 -1.79
N ASN A 51 12.49 -7.91 -2.70
CA ASN A 51 12.78 -8.71 -3.90
C ASN A 51 14.07 -9.50 -3.68
N GLU A 52 13.96 -10.80 -3.38
CA GLU A 52 15.10 -11.69 -3.18
C GLU A 52 15.06 -12.89 -4.14
N SER A 53 16.11 -13.02 -4.97
CA SER A 53 16.32 -14.19 -5.84
C SER A 53 15.09 -14.58 -6.68
N ASN A 54 14.48 -13.60 -7.34
CA ASN A 54 13.24 -13.74 -8.13
C ASN A 54 11.96 -14.06 -7.34
N ASN A 55 12.00 -14.03 -6.01
CA ASN A 55 10.83 -14.10 -5.15
C ASN A 55 10.50 -12.72 -4.59
N ILE A 56 9.21 -12.43 -4.48
CA ILE A 56 8.69 -11.20 -3.90
C ILE A 56 8.11 -11.55 -2.53
N PHE A 57 8.59 -10.87 -1.51
CA PHE A 57 8.08 -10.95 -0.14
C PHE A 57 7.56 -9.59 0.28
N VAL A 58 6.74 -9.59 1.33
CA VAL A 58 6.32 -8.36 1.98
C VAL A 58 6.60 -8.47 3.47
N GLU A 59 7.13 -7.41 4.07
CA GLU A 59 7.37 -7.31 5.51
C GLU A 59 6.58 -6.13 6.07
N GLU A 60 5.95 -6.30 7.23
CA GLU A 60 5.20 -5.23 7.90
C GLU A 60 6.17 -4.15 8.38
N VAL A 61 5.85 -2.90 8.06
CA VAL A 61 6.61 -1.74 8.52
C VAL A 61 6.02 -1.28 9.85
N GLU A 62 6.77 -1.47 10.93
CA GLU A 62 6.40 -0.98 12.27
C GLU A 62 7.17 0.28 12.69
N ASP A 63 8.19 0.68 11.92
CA ASP A 63 9.00 1.87 12.20
C ASP A 63 8.18 3.16 11.93
N GLN A 64 7.94 3.92 12.99
CA GLN A 64 7.09 5.12 12.94
C GLN A 64 7.67 6.21 12.03
N ASP A 65 8.99 6.42 12.01
CA ASP A 65 9.62 7.46 11.18
C ASP A 65 9.42 7.14 9.70
N VAL A 66 9.51 5.85 9.35
CA VAL A 66 9.27 5.35 7.99
C VAL A 66 7.79 5.50 7.63
N ILE A 67 6.87 5.11 8.52
CA ILE A 67 5.42 5.25 8.32
C ILE A 67 5.04 6.72 8.09
N GLU A 68 5.57 7.65 8.88
CA GLU A 68 5.29 9.09 8.73
C GLU A 68 5.78 9.61 7.37
N ALA A 69 6.99 9.22 6.95
CA ALA A 69 7.54 9.61 5.66
C ALA A 69 6.68 9.08 4.48
N ILE A 70 6.30 7.80 4.53
CA ILE A 70 5.46 7.17 3.51
C ILE A 70 4.07 7.80 3.47
N SER A 71 3.47 8.07 4.64
CA SER A 71 2.14 8.69 4.76
C SER A 71 2.11 10.10 4.18
N ALA A 72 3.19 10.87 4.37
CA ALA A 72 3.32 12.19 3.76
C ALA A 72 3.35 12.11 2.23
N ILE A 73 4.02 11.09 1.66
CA ILE A 73 4.06 10.86 0.22
C ILE A 73 2.67 10.49 -0.31
N PHE A 74 1.97 9.57 0.33
CA PHE A 74 0.60 9.21 -0.06
C PHE A 74 -0.34 10.41 -0.01
N THR A 75 -0.24 11.22 1.04
CA THR A 75 -1.02 12.46 1.15
C THR A 75 -0.69 13.44 0.01
N ALA A 76 0.59 13.63 -0.30
CA ALA A 76 1.01 14.51 -1.39
C ALA A 76 0.56 13.99 -2.76
N ASN A 77 0.64 12.68 -3.00
CA ASN A 77 0.17 12.04 -4.23
C ASN A 77 -1.33 12.22 -4.40
N HIS A 78 -2.11 12.01 -3.34
CA HIS A 78 -3.55 12.20 -3.36
C HIS A 78 -3.92 13.66 -3.65
N LEU A 79 -3.26 14.62 -2.97
CA LEU A 79 -3.46 16.04 -3.22
C LEU A 79 -3.11 16.43 -4.66
N ASN A 80 -1.98 15.98 -5.20
CA ASN A 80 -1.60 16.26 -6.59
C ASN A 80 -2.61 15.69 -7.59
N ASN A 81 -3.15 14.50 -7.33
CA ASN A 81 -4.18 13.89 -8.18
C ASN A 81 -5.52 14.66 -8.12
N ILE A 82 -5.91 15.17 -6.95
CA ILE A 82 -7.09 16.04 -6.83
C ILE A 82 -6.86 17.36 -7.57
N THR A 83 -5.68 17.96 -7.41
CA THR A 83 -5.37 19.27 -8.00
C THR A 83 -5.29 19.22 -9.54
N ASN A 84 -4.83 18.09 -10.10
CA ASN A 84 -4.80 17.86 -11.54
C ASN A 84 -6.15 17.39 -12.13
N GLY A 85 -7.08 16.94 -11.28
CA GLY A 85 -8.43 16.54 -11.70
C GLY A 85 -9.44 17.69 -11.80
N GLU A 86 -9.14 18.85 -11.20
CA GLU A 86 -9.99 20.06 -11.25
C GLU A 86 -9.52 21.11 -12.28
N GLN A 87 -8.55 20.77 -13.14
CA GLN A 87 -8.15 21.58 -14.30
C GLN A 87 -8.49 20.89 -15.63
N ASP A 88 -9.73 20.44 -15.77
CA ASP A 88 -10.36 20.38 -17.09
C ASP A 88 -11.73 21.08 -17.01
N VAL A 89 -11.89 22.02 -17.93
CA VAL A 89 -12.94 23.05 -18.09
C VAL A 89 -14.37 22.52 -18.22
#